data_AF-A0A1V0A2H9-F1
#
_entry.id   AF-A0A1V0A2H9-F1
#
_cell.length_a   1.000
_cell.length_b   1.000
_cell.length_c   1.000
_cell.angle_alpha   90.00
_cell.angle_beta   90.00
_cell.angle_gamma   90.00
#
_symmetry.space_group_name_H-M   'P 1'
#
loop_
_entity.id
_entity.type
_entity.pdbx_description
1 polymer ?
#
loop_
_entity_poly.entity_id
_entity_poly.type
_entity_poly.pdbx_seq_one_letter_code
_entity_poly.pdbx_strand_id
1 'polypeptide(L)'
;MISFAVVLVLGGAGLLAWRQLAGGGDAGSDAGEMDASSLEVLRKGRLTEQDVARVDRTALFYASWKATVTQPVMHITQASYTKRADFDRNRPDFVWESGYDYRTKEWQLAWGAGEADAPVSFCDDGRSFLYSYYLKKWSAGTQAETMCAPKRAYRYITDNLSTGGLTAEQADVWVRALRTDYKGLVNPGELKLAEVGGKQYLRLTVDFTPVRRADGLYYGGQLLMWSFKETKLDPQTHPYSYVGSMGTGYHAEYHLDPRTLLPAFSEIAETPAPGRDGRPRADAGFYAWRVRYHLPGRMPELRTSGKPDRPALDWPVGKR
;
A
#
# COMPACT_ATOMS: atom_id res chain seq x y z
N MET A 1 5.49 45.24 24.94
CA MET A 1 5.23 44.29 23.85
C MET A 1 6.18 43.12 24.03
N ILE A 2 5.67 42.00 24.54
CA ILE A 2 6.46 40.80 24.84
C ILE A 2 6.23 39.81 23.70
N SER A 3 7.28 39.55 22.92
CA SER A 3 7.27 38.60 21.81
C SER A 3 7.40 37.18 22.34
N PHE A 4 6.39 36.34 22.07
CA PHE A 4 6.47 34.89 22.28
C PHE A 4 7.07 34.23 21.03
N ALA A 5 8.26 33.66 21.17
CA ALA A 5 8.83 32.74 20.20
C ALA A 5 8.39 31.31 20.57
N VAL A 6 7.45 30.76 19.81
CA VAL A 6 7.08 29.35 19.87
C VAL A 6 8.00 28.59 18.93
N VAL A 7 8.96 27.84 19.48
CA VAL A 7 9.76 26.88 18.73
C VAL A 7 8.99 25.56 18.66
N LEU A 8 8.46 25.27 17.48
CA LEU A 8 7.79 24.01 17.15
C LEU A 8 8.84 22.90 16.96
N VAL A 9 8.94 21.99 17.92
CA VAL A 9 9.69 20.74 17.81
C VAL A 9 8.77 19.66 17.23
N LEU A 10 8.76 19.52 15.90
CA LEU A 10 8.08 18.42 15.19
C LEU A 10 9.09 17.66 14.31
N GLY A 11 10.07 17.00 14.94
CA GLY A 11 11.09 16.21 14.24
C GLY A 11 11.48 14.89 14.92
N GLY A 12 10.79 14.48 15.99
CA GLY A 12 11.24 13.38 16.85
C GLY A 12 10.63 12.00 16.59
N ALA A 13 9.46 11.93 15.93
CA ALA A 13 8.71 10.67 15.86
C ALA A 13 9.32 9.62 14.90
N GLY A 14 10.04 10.05 13.86
CA GLY A 14 10.63 9.13 12.88
C GLY A 14 11.86 8.36 13.36
N LEU A 15 12.59 8.89 14.36
CA LEU A 15 13.85 8.29 14.84
C LEU A 15 13.66 7.24 15.94
N LEU A 16 12.55 7.30 16.69
CA LEU A 16 12.29 6.38 17.80
C LEU A 16 11.75 5.02 17.34
N ALA A 17 11.08 4.94 16.19
CA ALA A 17 10.54 3.69 15.65
C ALA A 17 11.63 2.67 15.27
N TRP A 18 12.82 3.13 14.87
CA TRP A 18 13.89 2.24 14.41
C TRP A 18 14.62 1.50 15.54
N ARG A 19 14.71 2.07 16.75
CA ARG A 19 15.39 1.39 17.88
C ARG A 19 14.62 0.18 18.40
N GLN A 20 13.31 0.11 18.18
CA GLN A 20 12.51 -1.06 18.53
C GLN A 20 12.61 -2.20 17.50
N LEU A 21 13.11 -1.95 16.28
CA LEU A 21 13.27 -2.99 15.25
C LEU A 21 14.50 -3.89 15.46
N ALA A 22 15.43 -3.52 16.35
CA ALA A 22 16.72 -4.18 16.52
C ALA A 22 16.87 -5.00 17.82
N GLY A 23 15.81 -5.17 18.62
CA GLY A 23 15.92 -5.80 19.94
C GLY A 23 14.86 -6.84 20.25
N GLY A 24 15.24 -8.13 20.21
CA GLY A 24 14.70 -9.13 21.14
C GLY A 24 14.23 -10.46 20.53
N GLY A 25 14.95 -11.55 20.86
CA GLY A 25 14.35 -12.84 21.19
C GLY A 25 14.70 -14.03 20.30
N ASP A 26 15.64 -14.86 20.77
CA ASP A 26 15.92 -16.23 20.30
C ASP A 26 14.66 -17.11 20.30
N ALA A 27 14.29 -17.66 19.14
CA ALA A 27 13.64 -18.96 18.99
C ALA A 27 13.58 -19.41 17.51
N GLY A 28 14.28 -20.49 17.19
CA GLY A 28 13.93 -21.43 16.11
C GLY A 28 14.41 -21.10 14.70
N SER A 29 15.51 -21.74 14.29
CA SER A 29 16.12 -21.74 12.97
C SER A 29 15.27 -22.46 11.89
N ASP A 30 14.95 -21.74 10.81
CA ASP A 30 15.02 -22.12 9.36
C ASP A 30 14.06 -21.31 8.46
N ALA A 31 13.97 -20.01 8.72
CA ALA A 31 13.62 -19.00 7.72
C ALA A 31 14.79 -18.02 7.68
N GLY A 32 15.50 -17.93 6.55
CA GLY A 32 16.76 -17.18 6.41
C GLY A 32 16.85 -15.96 7.31
N GLU A 33 17.91 -15.91 8.11
CA GLU A 33 18.14 -14.86 9.09
C GLU A 33 18.21 -13.52 8.36
N MET A 34 17.33 -12.58 8.73
CA MET A 34 17.31 -11.24 8.13
C MET A 34 18.45 -10.44 8.75
N ASP A 35 19.35 -9.90 7.94
CA ASP A 35 20.38 -9.00 8.43
C ASP A 35 19.83 -7.57 8.51
N ALA A 36 19.20 -7.23 9.64
CA ALA A 36 18.71 -5.88 9.91
C ALA A 36 19.85 -4.84 9.95
N SER A 37 21.09 -5.25 10.24
CA SER A 37 22.24 -4.34 10.29
C SER A 37 22.63 -3.83 8.90
N SER A 38 22.30 -4.57 7.84
CA SER A 38 22.49 -4.13 6.46
C SER A 38 21.75 -2.82 6.12
N LEU A 39 20.67 -2.51 6.85
CA LEU A 39 19.86 -1.30 6.62
C LEU A 39 20.52 -0.03 7.14
N GLU A 40 21.57 -0.13 7.95
CA GLU A 40 22.32 1.02 8.48
C GLU A 40 22.91 1.89 7.36
N VAL A 41 23.24 1.29 6.21
CA VAL A 41 23.75 2.01 5.04
C VAL A 41 22.74 3.05 4.50
N LEU A 42 21.44 2.83 4.71
CA LEU A 42 20.38 3.71 4.24
C LEU A 42 20.31 5.04 5.00
N ARG A 43 21.01 5.15 6.14
CA ARG A 43 21.14 6.40 6.90
C ARG A 43 22.06 7.42 6.24
N LYS A 44 22.82 7.01 5.23
CA LYS A 44 23.65 7.92 4.43
C LYS A 44 22.77 8.95 3.71
N GLY A 45 23.34 10.13 3.45
CA GLY A 45 22.63 11.21 2.79
C GLY A 45 22.15 10.85 1.39
N ARG A 46 23.09 10.79 0.42
CA ARG A 46 22.86 10.34 -0.95
C ARG A 46 23.42 8.93 -1.09
N LEU A 47 22.62 8.01 -1.62
CA LEU A 47 23.01 6.61 -1.80
C LEU A 47 23.65 6.39 -3.16
N THR A 48 24.53 5.39 -3.23
CA THR A 48 25.14 4.85 -4.45
C THR A 48 24.65 3.43 -4.74
N GLU A 49 24.85 2.93 -5.96
CA GLU A 49 24.53 1.52 -6.29
C GLU A 49 25.29 0.52 -5.40
N GLN A 50 26.52 0.85 -4.98
CA GLN A 50 27.31 0.01 -4.07
C GLN A 50 26.70 -0.05 -2.66
N ASP A 51 26.07 1.05 -2.20
CA ASP A 51 25.34 1.05 -0.94
C ASP A 51 24.11 0.13 -1.02
N VAL A 52 23.37 0.24 -2.12
CA VAL A 52 22.16 -0.55 -2.38
C VAL A 52 22.47 -2.05 -2.50
N ALA A 53 23.57 -2.42 -3.15
CA ALA A 53 24.01 -3.81 -3.29
C ALA A 53 24.31 -4.52 -1.95
N ARG A 54 24.54 -3.77 -0.86
CA ARG A 54 24.82 -4.30 0.48
C ARG A 54 23.56 -4.52 1.32
N VAL A 55 22.40 -4.05 0.85
CA VAL A 55 21.14 -4.12 1.60
C VAL A 55 20.54 -5.51 1.48
N ASP A 56 20.23 -6.14 2.62
CA ASP A 56 19.37 -7.32 2.64
C ASP A 56 17.96 -6.91 2.23
N ARG A 57 17.53 -7.43 1.09
CA ARG A 57 16.24 -7.11 0.46
C ARG A 57 15.05 -7.67 1.24
N THR A 58 15.25 -8.79 1.93
CA THR A 58 14.25 -9.39 2.82
C THR A 58 14.10 -8.54 4.06
N ALA A 59 15.21 -8.14 4.68
CA ALA A 59 15.19 -7.22 5.81
C ALA A 59 14.54 -5.88 5.43
N LEU A 60 14.89 -5.32 4.26
CA LEU A 60 14.31 -4.09 3.75
C LEU A 60 12.80 -4.20 3.56
N PHE A 61 12.32 -5.27 2.91
CA PHE A 61 10.89 -5.47 2.70
C PHE A 61 10.14 -5.50 4.03
N TYR A 62 10.56 -6.34 4.98
CA TYR A 62 9.81 -6.48 6.24
C TYR A 62 9.94 -5.25 7.14
N ALA A 63 11.06 -4.52 7.10
CA ALA A 63 11.18 -3.25 7.81
C ALA A 63 10.24 -2.18 7.20
N SER A 64 10.17 -2.10 5.87
CA SER A 64 9.24 -1.22 5.16
C SER A 64 7.78 -1.60 5.40
N TRP A 65 7.46 -2.89 5.38
CA TRP A 65 6.14 -3.42 5.68
C TRP A 65 5.71 -3.00 7.09
N LYS A 66 6.55 -3.23 8.11
CA LYS A 66 6.29 -2.78 9.49
C LYS A 66 6.08 -1.27 9.57
N ALA A 67 6.96 -0.48 8.95
CA ALA A 67 6.84 0.97 8.95
C ALA A 67 5.51 1.44 8.34
N THR A 68 5.06 0.78 7.27
CA THR A 68 3.79 1.07 6.58
C THR A 68 2.60 0.68 7.43
N VAL A 69 2.56 -0.56 7.94
CA VAL A 69 1.38 -1.06 8.65
C VAL A 69 1.17 -0.43 10.02
N THR A 70 2.19 0.20 10.58
CA THR A 70 2.10 0.97 11.82
C THR A 70 1.68 2.43 11.62
N GLN A 71 1.48 2.89 10.37
CA GLN A 71 1.01 4.25 10.13
C GLN A 71 -0.43 4.41 10.65
N PRO A 72 -0.72 5.41 11.51
CA PRO A 72 -2.05 5.59 12.09
C PRO A 72 -3.07 6.08 11.06
N VAL A 73 -2.61 6.67 9.96
CA VAL A 73 -3.44 7.14 8.86
C VAL A 73 -2.90 6.55 7.56
N MET A 74 -3.77 5.87 6.82
CA MET A 74 -3.46 5.44 5.45
C MET A 74 -4.12 6.38 4.47
N HIS A 75 -3.31 7.21 3.80
CA HIS A 75 -3.75 8.09 2.73
C HIS A 75 -3.05 7.70 1.43
N ILE A 76 -3.84 7.32 0.44
CA ILE A 76 -3.35 6.87 -0.86
C ILE A 76 -4.15 7.51 -2.00
N THR A 77 -3.50 7.64 -3.14
CA THR A 77 -4.15 7.82 -4.45
C THR A 77 -3.86 6.58 -5.27
N GLN A 78 -4.90 5.90 -5.74
CA GLN A 78 -4.79 4.65 -6.50
C GLN A 78 -5.38 4.84 -7.90
N ALA A 79 -4.82 4.17 -8.89
CA ALA A 79 -5.41 4.05 -10.22
C ALA A 79 -5.41 2.59 -10.69
N SER A 80 -6.51 2.12 -11.29
CA SER A 80 -6.64 0.72 -11.73
C SER A 80 -6.62 0.56 -13.24
N TYR A 81 -6.25 -0.63 -13.67
CA TYR A 81 -6.11 -1.01 -15.07
C TYR A 81 -6.58 -2.44 -15.27
N THR A 82 -7.56 -2.62 -16.15
CA THR A 82 -8.05 -3.95 -16.58
C THR A 82 -7.46 -4.38 -17.93
N LYS A 83 -6.70 -3.50 -18.60
CA LYS A 83 -6.01 -3.77 -19.87
C LYS A 83 -4.53 -3.41 -19.80
N ARG A 84 -3.67 -4.32 -20.26
CA ARG A 84 -2.20 -4.12 -20.31
C ARG A 84 -1.82 -2.84 -21.07
N ALA A 85 -2.41 -2.64 -22.24
CA ALA A 85 -2.11 -1.50 -23.10
C ALA A 85 -2.43 -0.15 -22.43
N ASP A 86 -3.42 -0.12 -21.54
CA ASP A 86 -3.80 1.10 -20.82
C ASP A 86 -2.92 1.32 -19.59
N PHE A 87 -2.50 0.25 -18.90
CA PHE A 87 -1.46 0.30 -17.87
C PHE A 87 -0.14 0.88 -18.41
N ASP A 88 0.32 0.38 -19.55
CA ASP A 88 1.59 0.82 -20.18
C ASP A 88 1.53 2.28 -20.66
N ARG A 89 0.34 2.77 -21.05
CA ARG A 89 0.12 4.17 -21.47
C ARG A 89 -0.36 5.09 -20.34
N ASN A 90 -0.46 4.59 -19.11
CA ASN A 90 -0.99 5.33 -17.95
C ASN A 90 -2.38 5.93 -18.22
N ARG A 91 -3.31 5.13 -18.76
CA ARG A 91 -4.72 5.48 -19.00
C ARG A 91 -5.62 4.68 -18.06
N PRO A 92 -5.79 5.10 -16.80
CA PRO A 92 -6.53 4.30 -15.84
C PRO A 92 -8.02 4.26 -16.14
N ASP A 93 -8.66 3.15 -15.79
CA ASP A 93 -10.12 3.01 -15.84
C ASP A 93 -10.76 3.96 -14.80
N PHE A 94 -10.19 3.97 -13.59
CA PHE A 94 -10.62 4.78 -12.46
C PHE A 94 -9.42 5.25 -11.64
N VAL A 95 -9.58 6.41 -11.01
CA VAL A 95 -8.65 6.95 -10.00
C VAL A 95 -9.43 7.20 -8.72
N TRP A 96 -8.86 6.75 -7.60
CA TRP A 96 -9.38 6.95 -6.25
C TRP A 96 -8.36 7.73 -5.44
N GLU A 97 -8.85 8.58 -4.54
CA GLU A 97 -8.07 9.10 -3.44
C GLU A 97 -8.82 8.79 -2.15
N SER A 98 -8.12 8.22 -1.17
CA SER A 98 -8.74 7.75 0.05
C SER A 98 -7.88 8.00 1.28
N GLY A 99 -8.53 8.27 2.40
CA GLY A 99 -7.91 8.31 3.73
C GLY A 99 -8.67 7.45 4.71
N TYR A 100 -7.95 6.79 5.62
CA TYR A 100 -8.53 6.16 6.80
C TYR A 100 -7.62 6.42 8.02
N ASP A 101 -8.16 7.06 9.07
CA ASP A 101 -7.48 7.19 10.36
C ASP A 101 -7.91 6.05 11.28
N TYR A 102 -6.97 5.16 11.61
CA TYR A 102 -7.24 3.97 12.41
C TYR A 102 -7.53 4.27 13.88
N ARG A 103 -7.24 5.48 14.36
CA ARG A 103 -7.48 5.93 15.73
C ARG A 103 -8.89 6.50 15.86
N THR A 104 -9.27 7.40 14.96
CA THR A 104 -10.60 8.06 14.99
C THR A 104 -11.67 7.28 14.24
N LYS A 105 -11.27 6.34 13.37
CA LYS A 105 -12.14 5.59 12.45
C LYS A 105 -12.81 6.47 11.39
N GLU A 106 -12.36 7.72 11.27
CA GLU A 106 -12.78 8.62 10.20
C GLU A 106 -12.19 8.16 8.88
N TRP A 107 -12.98 8.29 7.82
CA TRP A 107 -12.57 7.87 6.49
C TRP A 107 -13.20 8.73 5.41
N GLN A 108 -12.46 8.83 4.32
CA GLN A 108 -12.82 9.62 3.17
C GLN A 108 -12.40 8.91 1.90
N LEU A 109 -13.19 9.06 0.84
CA LEU A 109 -12.92 8.48 -0.47
C LEU A 109 -13.45 9.42 -1.55
N ALA A 110 -12.63 9.78 -2.52
CA ALA A 110 -13.06 10.40 -3.76
C ALA A 110 -12.70 9.50 -4.93
N TRP A 111 -13.54 9.42 -5.95
CA TRP A 111 -13.23 8.66 -7.15
C TRP A 111 -13.94 9.20 -8.39
N GLY A 112 -13.33 8.93 -9.54
CA GLY A 112 -13.92 9.21 -10.84
C GLY A 112 -13.26 8.37 -11.92
N ALA A 113 -13.91 8.30 -13.09
CA ALA A 113 -13.28 7.75 -14.28
C ALA A 113 -12.08 8.63 -14.70
N GLY A 114 -11.16 8.07 -15.49
CA GLY A 114 -10.02 8.82 -16.04
C GLY A 114 -10.39 9.97 -16.99
N GLU A 115 -11.64 10.02 -17.45
CA GLU A 115 -12.18 11.05 -18.35
C GLU A 115 -12.41 12.39 -17.65
N ALA A 116 -12.13 13.51 -18.34
CA ALA A 116 -12.09 14.83 -17.73
C ALA A 116 -13.47 15.39 -17.32
N ASP A 117 -14.52 15.01 -18.03
CA ASP A 117 -15.91 15.46 -17.87
C ASP A 117 -16.79 14.48 -17.08
N ALA A 118 -16.30 13.26 -16.84
CA ALA A 118 -16.98 12.28 -16.02
C ALA A 118 -17.26 12.82 -14.60
N PRO A 119 -18.41 12.54 -13.97
CA PRO A 119 -18.65 12.93 -12.59
C PRO A 119 -17.58 12.40 -11.63
N VAL A 120 -17.39 13.09 -10.50
CA VAL A 120 -16.58 12.59 -9.38
C VAL A 120 -17.50 12.41 -8.18
N SER A 121 -17.38 11.25 -7.57
CA SER A 121 -18.12 10.89 -6.36
C SER A 121 -17.21 11.00 -5.15
N PHE A 122 -17.80 11.35 -4.02
CA PHE A 122 -17.14 11.57 -2.74
C PHE A 122 -17.91 10.85 -1.64
N CYS A 123 -17.21 10.12 -0.80
CA CYS A 123 -17.69 9.63 0.47
C CYS A 123 -17.00 10.41 1.59
N ASP A 124 -17.81 10.98 2.47
CA ASP A 124 -17.35 11.58 3.72
C ASP A 124 -18.13 10.95 4.88
N ASP A 125 -17.45 10.03 5.57
CA ASP A 125 -17.98 9.20 6.64
C ASP A 125 -19.38 8.60 6.33
N GLY A 126 -19.46 7.87 5.22
CA GLY A 126 -20.68 7.21 4.79
C GLY A 126 -21.66 8.05 3.96
N ARG A 127 -21.48 9.37 3.91
CA ARG A 127 -22.32 10.26 3.10
C ARG A 127 -21.77 10.36 1.68
N SER A 128 -22.62 10.10 0.68
CA SER A 128 -22.26 10.21 -0.74
C SER A 128 -22.61 11.59 -1.31
N PHE A 129 -21.66 12.18 -2.02
CA PHE A 129 -21.81 13.39 -2.81
C PHE A 129 -21.33 13.15 -4.23
N LEU A 130 -22.02 13.72 -5.22
CA LEU A 130 -21.65 13.62 -6.62
C LEU A 130 -21.48 15.02 -7.19
N TYR A 131 -20.34 15.28 -7.82
CA TYR A 131 -20.11 16.50 -8.58
C TYR A 131 -20.21 16.22 -10.09
N SER A 132 -21.14 16.91 -10.75
CA SER A 132 -21.24 16.90 -12.22
C SER A 132 -20.44 18.05 -12.82
N TYR A 133 -19.41 17.76 -13.60
CA TYR A 133 -18.65 18.79 -14.32
C TYR A 133 -19.47 19.44 -15.44
N TYR A 134 -20.42 18.71 -16.03
CA TYR A 134 -21.36 19.23 -17.01
C TYR A 134 -22.33 20.25 -16.39
N LEU A 135 -22.99 19.89 -15.28
CA LEU A 135 -23.96 20.76 -14.61
C LEU A 135 -23.32 21.77 -13.64
N LYS A 136 -22.01 21.64 -13.37
CA LYS A 136 -21.22 22.43 -12.42
C LYS A 136 -21.86 22.53 -11.03
N LYS A 137 -22.49 21.44 -10.58
CA LYS A 137 -23.20 21.39 -9.31
C LYS A 137 -22.95 20.10 -8.56
N TRP A 138 -23.03 20.22 -7.24
CA TRP A 138 -23.14 19.10 -6.34
C TRP A 138 -24.57 18.57 -6.32
N SER A 139 -24.71 17.27 -6.21
CA SER A 139 -25.94 16.61 -5.82
C SER A 139 -25.63 15.65 -4.68
N ALA A 140 -26.62 15.40 -3.81
CA ALA A 140 -26.56 14.21 -2.97
C ALA A 140 -26.37 13.00 -3.91
N GLY A 141 -25.39 12.16 -3.62
CA GLY A 141 -25.29 10.90 -4.34
C GLY A 141 -26.58 10.11 -4.12
N THR A 142 -27.00 9.35 -5.11
CA THR A 142 -28.14 8.44 -4.91
C THR A 142 -27.81 7.54 -3.73
N GLN A 143 -28.75 7.35 -2.78
CA GLN A 143 -28.57 6.65 -1.49
C GLN A 143 -28.00 5.21 -1.59
N ALA A 144 -27.72 4.71 -2.79
CA ALA A 144 -27.12 3.42 -3.08
C ALA A 144 -25.87 3.52 -3.98
N GLU A 145 -25.09 4.60 -3.94
CA GLU A 145 -23.66 4.46 -4.28
C GLU A 145 -23.04 3.53 -3.23
N THR A 146 -23.11 2.24 -3.55
CA THR A 146 -22.75 1.12 -2.70
C THR A 146 -21.37 1.30 -2.05
N MET A 147 -20.46 2.02 -2.70
CA MET A 147 -19.09 2.22 -2.22
C MET A 147 -18.98 3.14 -1.00
N CYS A 148 -19.98 3.98 -0.70
CA CYS A 148 -19.94 4.78 0.53
C CYS A 148 -20.27 4.00 1.80
N ALA A 149 -20.61 2.72 1.73
CA ALA A 149 -20.65 1.87 2.92
C ALA A 149 -19.21 1.44 3.29
N PRO A 150 -18.75 1.60 4.54
CA PRO A 150 -17.36 1.31 4.94
C PRO A 150 -16.87 -0.05 4.43
N LYS A 151 -17.63 -1.13 4.67
CA LYS A 151 -17.26 -2.50 4.25
C LYS A 151 -17.01 -2.65 2.74
N ARG A 152 -17.64 -1.82 1.92
CA ARG A 152 -17.46 -1.81 0.45
C ARG A 152 -16.31 -0.91 0.01
N ALA A 153 -15.95 0.08 0.84
CA ALA A 153 -14.79 0.94 0.65
C ALA A 153 -13.45 0.28 1.02
N TYR A 154 -13.44 -0.83 1.78
CA TYR A 154 -12.21 -1.44 2.30
C TYR A 154 -11.13 -1.73 1.25
N ARG A 155 -11.53 -2.17 0.05
CA ARG A 155 -10.62 -2.42 -1.09
C ARG A 155 -10.10 -1.15 -1.79
N TYR A 156 -10.51 0.03 -1.32
CA TYR A 156 -10.18 1.31 -1.92
C TYR A 156 -9.51 2.26 -0.93
N ILE A 157 -9.45 1.90 0.35
CA ILE A 157 -8.79 2.68 1.41
C ILE A 157 -7.42 2.10 1.82
N THR A 158 -7.00 1.03 1.16
CA THR A 158 -5.67 0.43 1.27
C THR A 158 -5.12 0.10 -0.12
N ASP A 159 -3.85 -0.29 -0.20
CA ASP A 159 -3.19 -0.70 -1.46
C ASP A 159 -3.51 -2.15 -1.87
N ASN A 160 -4.47 -2.79 -1.21
CA ASN A 160 -4.91 -4.18 -1.38
C ASN A 160 -3.90 -5.26 -0.98
N LEU A 161 -2.70 -4.90 -0.53
CA LEU A 161 -1.72 -5.84 0.01
C LEU A 161 -1.55 -5.63 1.51
N SER A 162 -1.52 -4.40 1.97
CA SER A 162 -1.31 -3.98 3.34
C SER A 162 -2.52 -3.21 3.91
N THR A 163 -2.43 -2.84 5.19
CA THR A 163 -3.35 -1.95 5.92
C THR A 163 -2.52 -1.12 6.91
N GLY A 164 -3.10 -0.12 7.57
CA GLY A 164 -2.42 0.69 8.59
C GLY A 164 -2.90 0.40 10.01
N GLY A 165 -2.46 1.22 10.97
CA GLY A 165 -3.00 1.29 12.32
C GLY A 165 -2.62 0.16 13.28
N LEU A 166 -1.62 -0.66 12.94
CA LEU A 166 -1.13 -1.71 13.84
C LEU A 166 -0.21 -1.12 14.91
N THR A 167 -0.18 -1.75 16.09
CA THR A 167 0.93 -1.55 17.02
C THR A 167 2.20 -2.24 16.51
N ALA A 168 3.35 -1.93 17.10
CA ALA A 168 4.60 -2.59 16.76
C ALA A 168 4.50 -4.12 16.98
N GLU A 169 3.91 -4.55 18.08
CA GLU A 169 3.74 -5.96 18.42
C GLU A 169 2.81 -6.68 17.43
N GLN A 170 1.73 -6.02 17.00
CA GLN A 170 0.84 -6.57 15.97
C GLN A 170 1.54 -6.68 14.61
N ALA A 171 2.32 -5.67 14.23
CA ALA A 171 3.11 -5.71 13.01
C ALA A 171 4.14 -6.86 13.04
N ASP A 172 4.76 -7.10 14.19
CA ASP A 172 5.69 -8.21 14.42
C ASP A 172 5.01 -9.58 14.26
N VAL A 173 3.81 -9.72 14.83
CA VAL A 173 2.99 -10.94 14.68
C VAL A 173 2.67 -11.21 13.22
N TRP A 174 2.25 -10.18 12.47
CA TRP A 174 1.91 -10.33 11.06
C TRP A 174 3.15 -10.70 10.22
N VAL A 175 4.27 -10.01 10.43
CA VAL A 175 5.55 -10.30 9.77
C VAL A 175 6.02 -11.72 10.06
N ARG A 176 5.92 -12.17 11.31
CA ARG A 176 6.25 -13.54 11.68
C ARG A 176 5.37 -14.53 10.91
N ALA A 177 4.05 -14.36 10.92
CA ALA A 177 3.13 -15.24 10.19
C ALA A 177 3.48 -15.33 8.69
N LEU A 178 3.77 -14.19 8.04
CA LEU A 178 4.21 -14.16 6.64
C LEU A 178 5.52 -14.91 6.40
N ARG A 179 6.47 -14.85 7.35
CA ARG A 179 7.79 -15.50 7.23
C ARG A 179 7.76 -17.00 7.54
N THR A 180 6.99 -17.40 8.55
CA THR A 180 7.01 -18.77 9.08
C THR A 180 5.84 -19.58 8.53
N ASP A 181 4.63 -19.13 8.78
CA ASP A 181 3.42 -19.93 8.57
C ASP A 181 3.03 -19.97 7.09
N TYR A 182 3.41 -18.91 6.36
CA TYR A 182 3.18 -18.71 4.93
C TYR A 182 4.49 -18.54 4.14
N LYS A 183 5.56 -19.21 4.59
CA LYS A 183 6.87 -19.22 3.93
C LYS A 183 6.75 -19.44 2.41
N GLY A 184 7.45 -18.61 1.64
CA GLY A 184 7.43 -18.63 0.17
C GLY A 184 6.36 -17.75 -0.47
N LEU A 185 5.43 -17.19 0.32
CA LEU A 185 4.47 -16.22 -0.21
C LEU A 185 5.18 -14.94 -0.64
N VAL A 186 5.98 -14.34 0.24
CA VAL A 186 6.66 -13.08 -0.02
C VAL A 186 8.09 -13.34 -0.50
N ASN A 187 8.44 -12.85 -1.69
CA ASN A 187 9.74 -13.06 -2.31
C ASN A 187 10.31 -11.71 -2.79
N PRO A 188 11.08 -11.00 -1.95
CA PRO A 188 11.76 -9.77 -2.36
C PRO A 188 12.79 -10.05 -3.47
N GLY A 189 12.62 -9.38 -4.60
CA GLY A 189 13.34 -9.58 -5.85
C GLY A 189 14.47 -8.59 -6.06
N GLU A 190 14.60 -8.01 -7.23
CA GLU A 190 15.59 -6.97 -7.55
C GLU A 190 15.41 -5.71 -6.67
N LEU A 191 16.54 -5.12 -6.25
CA LEU A 191 16.63 -3.84 -5.56
C LEU A 191 17.57 -2.91 -6.33
N LYS A 192 17.09 -1.71 -6.66
CA LYS A 192 17.85 -0.69 -7.41
C LYS A 192 17.65 0.70 -6.82
N LEU A 193 18.59 1.60 -7.11
CA LEU A 193 18.37 3.02 -6.88
C LEU A 193 17.49 3.60 -7.99
N ALA A 194 16.56 4.48 -7.63
CA ALA A 194 15.73 5.23 -8.55
C ALA A 194 15.73 6.71 -8.19
N GLU A 195 15.58 7.59 -9.19
CA GLU A 195 15.45 9.03 -8.99
C GLU A 195 14.14 9.51 -9.60
N VAL A 196 13.29 10.12 -8.78
CA VAL A 196 11.96 10.64 -9.16
C VAL A 196 11.82 12.05 -8.63
N GLY A 197 11.60 13.03 -9.52
CA GLY A 197 11.44 14.44 -9.13
C GLY A 197 12.63 15.01 -8.34
N GLY A 198 13.85 14.54 -8.62
CA GLY A 198 15.07 14.95 -7.91
C GLY A 198 15.27 14.31 -6.52
N LYS A 199 14.41 13.36 -6.13
CA LYS A 199 14.55 12.59 -4.88
C LYS A 199 14.95 11.14 -5.18
N GLN A 200 15.82 10.59 -4.35
CA GLN A 200 16.25 9.19 -4.43
C GLN A 200 15.28 8.26 -3.69
N TYR A 201 15.01 7.12 -4.32
CA TYR A 201 14.19 6.04 -3.81
C TYR A 201 14.90 4.70 -3.98
N LEU A 202 14.55 3.74 -3.13
CA LEU A 202 14.89 2.33 -3.32
C LEU A 202 13.75 1.66 -4.09
N ARG A 203 14.03 1.22 -5.32
CA ARG A 203 13.08 0.47 -6.14
C ARG A 203 13.23 -1.02 -5.84
N LEU A 204 12.29 -1.58 -5.09
CA LEU A 204 12.27 -2.98 -4.68
C LEU A 204 11.13 -3.71 -5.39
N THR A 205 11.47 -4.75 -6.15
CA THR A 205 10.46 -5.69 -6.67
C THR A 205 10.15 -6.75 -5.61
N VAL A 206 8.90 -7.20 -5.54
CA VAL A 206 8.43 -8.21 -4.60
C VAL A 206 7.38 -9.07 -5.29
N ASP A 207 7.62 -10.38 -5.33
CA ASP A 207 6.65 -11.35 -5.80
C ASP A 207 5.90 -11.97 -4.63
N PHE A 208 4.59 -11.80 -4.63
CA PHE A 208 3.64 -12.49 -3.76
C PHE A 208 3.20 -13.78 -4.45
N THR A 209 4.00 -14.83 -4.30
CA THR A 209 3.84 -16.11 -5.01
C THR A 209 2.83 -17.00 -4.30
N PRO A 210 1.82 -17.54 -5.01
CA PRO A 210 0.91 -18.51 -4.41
C PRO A 210 1.65 -19.75 -3.89
N VAL A 211 1.35 -20.15 -2.66
CA VAL A 211 1.99 -21.28 -1.98
C VAL A 211 1.08 -22.50 -2.00
N ARG A 212 1.64 -23.65 -2.34
CA ARG A 212 0.93 -24.94 -2.28
C ARG A 212 0.79 -25.39 -0.83
N ARG A 213 -0.42 -25.78 -0.41
CA ARG A 213 -0.71 -26.26 0.96
C ARG A 213 -0.96 -27.76 0.99
N ALA A 214 -1.19 -28.30 2.18
CA ALA A 214 -1.31 -29.74 2.44
C ALA A 214 -2.48 -30.42 1.68
N ASP A 215 -3.53 -29.67 1.36
CA ASP A 215 -4.64 -30.10 0.50
C ASP A 215 -4.30 -30.15 -0.99
N GLY A 216 -3.06 -29.80 -1.35
CA GLY A 216 -2.55 -29.81 -2.72
C GLY A 216 -2.97 -28.59 -3.55
N LEU A 217 -3.74 -27.65 -3.00
CA LEU A 217 -4.16 -26.42 -3.68
C LEU A 217 -3.17 -25.27 -3.46
N TYR A 218 -3.18 -24.30 -4.39
CA TYR A 218 -2.38 -23.09 -4.30
C TYR A 218 -3.18 -21.95 -3.68
N TYR A 219 -2.56 -21.26 -2.73
CA TYR A 219 -3.13 -20.11 -2.04
C TYR A 219 -2.24 -18.89 -2.21
N GLY A 220 -2.81 -17.77 -2.68
CA GLY A 220 -2.09 -16.54 -2.99
C GLY A 220 -2.54 -15.40 -2.08
N GLY A 221 -3.17 -14.36 -2.64
CA GLY A 221 -3.57 -13.15 -1.89
C GLY A 221 -4.42 -13.39 -0.65
N GLN A 222 -5.21 -14.46 -0.61
CA GLN A 222 -5.95 -14.84 0.60
C GLN A 222 -5.05 -15.12 1.82
N LEU A 223 -3.80 -15.54 1.60
CA LEU A 223 -2.82 -15.75 2.66
C LEU A 223 -2.42 -14.43 3.35
N LEU A 224 -2.54 -13.29 2.67
CA LEU A 224 -2.33 -11.98 3.29
C LEU A 224 -3.41 -11.68 4.33
N MET A 225 -4.67 -12.01 4.04
CA MET A 225 -5.75 -11.92 5.03
C MET A 225 -5.62 -12.93 6.16
N TRP A 226 -5.18 -14.17 5.86
CA TRP A 226 -5.02 -15.18 6.91
C TRP A 226 -3.87 -14.85 7.85
N SER A 227 -2.75 -14.36 7.32
CA SER A 227 -1.64 -13.85 8.13
C SER A 227 -2.03 -12.60 8.93
N PHE A 228 -2.84 -11.69 8.36
CA PHE A 228 -3.36 -10.54 9.10
C PHE A 228 -4.22 -10.96 10.28
N LYS A 229 -5.06 -11.99 10.14
CA LYS A 229 -5.90 -12.51 11.24
C LYS A 229 -5.09 -12.96 12.46
N GLU A 230 -3.81 -13.26 12.31
CA GLU A 230 -2.96 -13.60 13.46
C GLU A 230 -2.73 -12.42 14.41
N THR A 231 -2.90 -11.18 13.95
CA THR A 231 -2.90 -9.97 14.78
C THR A 231 -4.10 -9.87 15.73
N LYS A 232 -5.10 -10.75 15.57
CA LYS A 232 -6.37 -10.80 16.30
C LYS A 232 -7.26 -9.56 16.12
N LEU A 233 -6.99 -8.75 15.11
CA LEU A 233 -7.87 -7.66 14.69
C LEU A 233 -9.05 -8.20 13.87
N ASP A 234 -10.24 -7.64 14.11
CA ASP A 234 -11.44 -7.96 13.33
C ASP A 234 -11.47 -7.09 12.05
N PRO A 235 -11.45 -7.68 10.84
CA PRO A 235 -11.57 -6.94 9.59
C PRO A 235 -12.82 -6.08 9.47
N GLN A 236 -13.88 -6.35 10.25
CA GLN A 236 -15.09 -5.51 10.28
C GLN A 236 -14.90 -4.17 11.00
N THR A 237 -13.88 -4.08 11.86
CA THR A 237 -13.57 -2.87 12.65
C THR A 237 -12.16 -2.32 12.37
N HIS A 238 -11.35 -3.11 11.67
CA HIS A 238 -10.02 -2.76 11.16
C HIS A 238 -10.00 -2.97 9.65
N PRO A 239 -10.31 -1.95 8.86
CA PRO A 239 -10.49 -2.11 7.43
C PRO A 239 -9.28 -2.70 6.72
N TYR A 240 -9.52 -3.86 6.13
CA TYR A 240 -8.55 -4.52 5.28
C TYR A 240 -9.25 -5.52 4.39
N SER A 241 -8.93 -5.46 3.10
CA SER A 241 -9.36 -6.43 2.09
C SER A 241 -8.26 -6.52 1.04
N TYR A 242 -7.99 -7.74 0.56
CA TYR A 242 -7.17 -7.92 -0.63
C TYR A 242 -8.06 -7.87 -1.88
N VAL A 243 -7.46 -7.57 -3.02
CA VAL A 243 -8.09 -7.65 -4.33
C VAL A 243 -7.48 -8.79 -5.11
N GLY A 244 -8.32 -9.65 -5.69
CA GLY A 244 -7.89 -10.79 -6.49
C GLY A 244 -8.79 -11.99 -6.30
N SER A 245 -8.53 -13.03 -7.09
CA SER A 245 -9.23 -14.31 -6.97
C SER A 245 -8.50 -15.25 -6.02
N MET A 246 -9.17 -16.31 -5.56
CA MET A 246 -8.49 -17.34 -4.77
C MET A 246 -7.31 -17.92 -5.56
N GLY A 247 -6.11 -17.86 -4.96
CA GLY A 247 -4.91 -18.43 -5.54
C GLY A 247 -4.15 -17.51 -6.49
N THR A 248 -4.61 -16.28 -6.76
CA THR A 248 -3.83 -15.28 -7.52
C THR A 248 -2.68 -14.75 -6.67
N GLY A 249 -1.53 -14.53 -7.29
CA GLY A 249 -0.42 -13.83 -6.67
C GLY A 249 -0.36 -12.37 -7.10
N TYR A 250 0.74 -11.71 -6.76
CA TYR A 250 1.02 -10.35 -7.22
C TYR A 250 2.49 -10.18 -7.56
N HIS A 251 2.76 -9.35 -8.55
CA HIS A 251 4.06 -8.75 -8.77
C HIS A 251 3.95 -7.28 -8.36
N ALA A 252 4.75 -6.86 -7.39
CA ALA A 252 4.78 -5.50 -6.89
C ALA A 252 6.16 -4.86 -7.11
N GLU A 253 6.19 -3.60 -7.51
CA GLU A 253 7.38 -2.76 -7.53
C GLU A 253 7.13 -1.57 -6.59
N TYR A 254 7.88 -1.50 -5.49
CA TYR A 254 7.80 -0.42 -4.52
C TYR A 254 8.93 0.59 -4.71
N HIS A 255 8.61 1.88 -4.60
CA HIS A 255 9.58 2.96 -4.47
C HIS A 255 9.59 3.44 -3.02
N LEU A 256 10.57 2.98 -2.25
CA LEU A 256 10.68 3.24 -0.82
C LEU A 256 11.56 4.47 -0.57
N ASP A 257 11.15 5.34 0.34
CA ASP A 257 12.03 6.37 0.88
C ASP A 257 13.10 5.70 1.76
N PRO A 258 14.40 5.84 1.46
CA PRO A 258 15.45 5.13 2.20
C PRO A 258 15.55 5.54 3.68
N ARG A 259 15.07 6.74 4.05
CA ARG A 259 15.16 7.24 5.43
C ARG A 259 14.00 6.77 6.28
N THR A 260 12.79 6.79 5.73
CA THR A 260 11.58 6.42 6.49
C THR A 260 11.18 4.96 6.28
N LEU A 261 11.69 4.32 5.22
CA LEU A 261 11.25 3.03 4.68
C LEU A 261 9.78 2.99 4.27
N LEU A 262 9.09 4.12 4.24
CA LEU A 262 7.72 4.19 3.77
C LEU A 262 7.70 4.15 2.24
N PRO A 263 6.76 3.43 1.63
CA PRO A 263 6.54 3.52 0.20
C PRO A 263 6.06 4.93 -0.15
N ALA A 264 6.55 5.48 -1.25
CA ALA A 264 6.01 6.67 -1.89
C ALA A 264 5.16 6.29 -3.10
N PHE A 265 5.56 5.25 -3.82
CA PHE A 265 4.85 4.74 -4.99
C PHE A 265 4.90 3.20 -5.02
N SER A 266 3.87 2.56 -5.56
CA SER A 266 3.92 1.15 -5.95
C SER A 266 3.17 0.85 -7.25
N GLU A 267 3.73 -0.03 -8.09
CA GLU A 267 3.00 -0.68 -9.18
C GLU A 267 2.72 -2.11 -8.76
N ILE A 268 1.47 -2.54 -8.89
CA ILE A 268 1.07 -3.89 -8.50
C ILE A 268 0.26 -4.50 -9.64
N ALA A 269 0.61 -5.71 -10.05
CA ALA A 269 -0.12 -6.48 -11.05
C ALA A 269 -0.46 -7.86 -10.48
N GLU A 270 -1.69 -8.33 -10.71
CA GLU A 270 -2.05 -9.70 -10.38
C GLU A 270 -1.25 -10.68 -11.23
N THR A 271 -0.78 -11.75 -10.60
CA THR A 271 -0.21 -12.90 -11.31
C THR A 271 -1.24 -14.04 -11.35
N PRO A 272 -1.35 -14.76 -12.48
CA PRO A 272 -2.34 -15.81 -12.64
C PRO A 272 -2.24 -16.88 -11.55
N ALA A 273 -3.38 -17.37 -11.10
CA ALA A 273 -3.42 -18.51 -10.19
C ALA A 273 -2.79 -19.75 -10.86
N PRO A 274 -1.94 -20.52 -10.15
CA PRO A 274 -1.44 -21.79 -10.68
C PRO A 274 -2.56 -22.83 -10.80
N GLY A 275 -2.50 -23.63 -11.86
CA GLY A 275 -3.27 -24.86 -12.00
C GLY A 275 -2.76 -25.96 -11.07
N ARG A 276 -3.43 -27.12 -11.10
CA ARG A 276 -3.01 -28.29 -10.30
C ARG A 276 -1.62 -28.82 -10.68
N ASP A 277 -1.19 -28.56 -11.91
CA ASP A 277 0.13 -28.89 -12.45
C ASP A 277 1.20 -27.84 -12.10
N GLY A 278 0.83 -26.79 -11.36
CA GLY A 278 1.71 -25.69 -10.96
C GLY A 278 1.94 -24.64 -12.05
N ARG A 279 1.33 -24.77 -13.23
CA ARG A 279 1.48 -23.80 -14.33
C ARG A 279 0.46 -22.67 -14.21
N PRO A 280 0.78 -21.44 -14.64
CA PRO A 280 -0.19 -20.35 -14.66
C PRO A 280 -1.44 -20.72 -15.46
N ARG A 281 -2.62 -20.47 -14.90
CA ARG A 281 -3.88 -20.65 -15.63
C ARG A 281 -4.01 -19.66 -16.79
N ALA A 282 -4.48 -20.15 -17.93
CA ALA A 282 -4.62 -19.37 -19.15
C ALA A 282 -5.86 -18.45 -19.18
N ASP A 283 -6.84 -18.67 -18.29
CA ASP A 283 -8.09 -17.90 -18.21
C ASP A 283 -8.00 -16.67 -17.29
N ALA A 284 -6.80 -16.32 -16.82
CA ALA A 284 -6.60 -15.15 -15.98
C ALA A 284 -6.72 -13.85 -16.81
N GLY A 285 -7.62 -12.96 -16.38
CA GLY A 285 -7.67 -11.59 -16.88
C GLY A 285 -6.44 -10.79 -16.43
N PHE A 286 -6.24 -9.62 -17.05
CA PHE A 286 -5.24 -8.67 -16.59
C PHE A 286 -5.88 -7.72 -15.58
N TYR A 287 -5.25 -7.58 -14.42
CA TYR A 287 -5.58 -6.54 -13.46
C TYR A 287 -4.30 -5.99 -12.84
N ALA A 288 -4.18 -4.67 -12.80
CA ALA A 288 -3.08 -3.97 -12.17
C ALA A 288 -3.57 -2.66 -11.58
N TRP A 289 -2.81 -2.15 -10.62
CA TRP A 289 -3.02 -0.83 -10.07
C TRP A 289 -1.71 -0.16 -9.73
N ARG A 290 -1.77 1.16 -9.62
CA ARG A 290 -0.67 2.01 -9.20
C ARG A 290 -1.11 2.79 -7.99
N VAL A 291 -0.23 2.94 -7.01
CA VAL A 291 -0.54 3.62 -5.74
C VAL A 291 0.51 4.68 -5.47
N ARG A 292 0.07 5.91 -5.25
CA ARG A 292 0.86 6.95 -4.59
C ARG A 292 0.46 6.97 -3.12
N TYR A 293 1.45 6.88 -2.26
CA TYR A 293 1.26 6.93 -0.81
C TYR A 293 1.58 8.33 -0.32
N HIS A 294 0.75 8.86 0.56
CA HIS A 294 0.93 10.17 1.17
C HIS A 294 1.37 10.01 2.63
N LEU A 295 2.43 9.20 2.87
CA LEU A 295 2.85 8.79 4.21
C LEU A 295 4.06 9.60 4.74
N PRO A 296 4.12 9.94 6.05
CA PRO A 296 3.09 9.72 7.08
C PRO A 296 1.78 10.45 6.75
N GLY A 297 0.67 9.72 6.90
CA GLY A 297 -0.64 10.09 6.40
C GLY A 297 -1.27 11.28 7.10
N ARG A 298 -2.01 12.08 6.33
CA ARG A 298 -3.10 12.93 6.83
C ARG A 298 -4.38 12.54 6.10
N MET A 299 -5.53 12.88 6.65
CA MET A 299 -6.77 12.71 5.90
C MET A 299 -6.75 13.58 4.63
N PRO A 300 -7.28 13.12 3.48
CA PRO A 300 -7.43 13.96 2.31
C PRO A 300 -8.33 15.16 2.63
N GLU A 301 -8.15 16.27 1.92
CA GLU A 301 -9.00 17.46 2.10
C GLU A 301 -10.08 17.49 1.01
N LEU A 302 -11.10 16.63 1.16
CA LEU A 302 -12.19 16.57 0.19
C LEU A 302 -13.16 17.75 0.40
N ARG A 303 -13.29 18.61 -0.61
CA ARG A 303 -14.18 19.78 -0.57
C ARG A 303 -15.51 19.48 -1.25
N THR A 304 -16.61 19.65 -0.53
CA THR A 304 -17.99 19.50 -1.06
C THR A 304 -18.61 20.83 -1.49
N SER A 305 -17.78 21.86 -1.70
CA SER A 305 -18.19 23.18 -2.17
C SER A 305 -17.32 23.64 -3.34
N GLY A 306 -17.90 24.42 -4.25
CA GLY A 306 -17.22 24.83 -5.48
C GLY A 306 -16.96 23.68 -6.45
N LYS A 307 -15.98 23.85 -7.33
CA LYS A 307 -15.51 22.80 -8.25
C LYS A 307 -14.42 21.99 -7.54
N PRO A 308 -14.58 20.66 -7.35
CA PRO A 308 -13.55 19.85 -6.73
C PRO A 308 -12.39 19.58 -7.70
N ASP A 309 -11.22 19.34 -7.11
CA ASP A 309 -10.11 18.71 -7.81
C ASP A 309 -10.45 17.24 -8.07
N ARG A 310 -10.04 16.74 -9.23
CA ARG A 310 -10.17 15.31 -9.54
C ARG A 310 -9.03 14.56 -8.87
N PRO A 311 -9.27 13.37 -8.29
CA PRO A 311 -8.20 12.46 -7.96
C PRO A 311 -7.33 12.24 -9.20
N ALA A 312 -6.05 12.53 -9.09
CA ALA A 312 -5.10 12.40 -10.18
C ALA A 312 -3.86 11.67 -9.68
N LEU A 313 -3.49 10.62 -10.39
CA LEU A 313 -2.25 9.91 -10.13
C LEU A 313 -1.14 10.54 -10.96
N ASP A 314 -0.37 11.44 -10.35
CA ASP A 314 0.92 11.85 -10.88
C ASP A 314 1.90 10.70 -10.70
N TRP A 315 2.00 9.88 -11.75
CA TRP A 315 2.81 8.68 -11.77
C TRP A 315 4.16 8.96 -12.43
N PRO A 316 5.29 8.61 -11.80
CA PRO A 316 6.58 8.70 -12.45
C PRO A 316 6.65 7.65 -13.56
N VAL A 317 6.30 8.06 -14.78
CA VAL A 317 6.51 7.22 -15.97
C VAL A 317 8.02 7.26 -16.27
N GLY A 318 8.77 6.38 -15.62
CA GLY A 318 10.14 6.10 -16.04
C GLY A 318 10.12 5.67 -17.51
N LYS A 319 11.13 6.07 -18.29
CA LYS A 319 11.39 5.40 -19.58
C LYS A 319 11.75 3.95 -19.24
N ARG A 320 10.76 3.05 -19.38
CA ARG A 320 11.00 1.60 -19.31
C ARG A 320 11.84 1.15 -20.49
#